data_AF-A0A7C3JJK6-F1
#
_entry.id   AF-A0A7C3JJK6-F1
#
_cell.length_a   1.000
_cell.length_b   1.000
_cell.length_c   1.000
_cell.angle_alpha   90.00
_cell.angle_beta   90.00
_cell.angle_gamma   90.00
#
_symmetry.space_group_name_H-M   'P 1'
#
loop_
_entity.id
_entity.type
_entity.pdbx_description
1 polymer ?
#
loop_
_entity_poly.entity_id
_entity_poly.type
_entity_poly.pdbx_seq_one_letter_code
_entity_poly.pdbx_strand_id
1 'polypeptide(L)'
;MAKTETLDSAAVVRSWRLPIDGGTAIMTVLIGFMGFYVIYPLMLIVLNSFNTATIAEPEVYGLDAWRKAFAEPGIWRSLWNSIKIGIVLQVIALPTGIFISWLLARTNIYGASFFEFGFWISFILPNLATTFGWMLLLDPSTGLINNWLRNLPFGLNFDIYSFSGIIWAHLMANGISTKVMLMTPAFRRMDASMEEASRMSGANALTTMLRITVPAMTPVIIVVFLLSVIRIFSSFETELLLGVPWGFYVYATKIVDLARQEPPLVNQAAALGSVILLFLAAFIPLQRRLIARRQFTTVTGQFKPKIVDLGVWRLPATCFVGFVVFLLDIVPILSVFGGSFMTRFGFFNLPKTWTLEYWKMALGDARILQGLQNTLIIAFSAALVGAFFFSLVAYVLVRTKLRGRGILDTICWLPSAIPGVLAGLGLLWMFLGTPFFRPFYGTLFLLVIASVLGGITLSTQILKANFVQLGNELEEASRMSGAGFWRTYFSVVFPLMAQTMILVAVLKFMFAAQQTSSIILLATSETRTLSLLALDQVAAGYREVASITVIFIMLLTLGVALVARSFGLKVGIRAD
;
A
#
# COMPACT_ATOMS: atom_id res chain seq x y z
N MET A 1 -60.78 47.57 -5.02
CA MET A 1 -61.27 46.78 -6.18
C MET A 1 -60.09 46.52 -7.10
N ALA A 2 -59.78 45.26 -7.33
CA ALA A 2 -58.61 44.77 -8.04
C ALA A 2 -58.66 45.05 -9.56
N LYS A 3 -57.50 45.28 -10.17
CA LYS A 3 -57.25 44.92 -11.57
C LYS A 3 -55.93 44.17 -11.65
N THR A 4 -56.08 42.87 -11.83
CA THR A 4 -55.08 41.87 -12.19
C THR A 4 -54.64 42.08 -13.62
N GLU A 5 -53.35 42.36 -13.86
CA GLU A 5 -52.70 42.14 -15.14
C GLU A 5 -51.98 40.79 -15.09
N THR A 6 -52.43 39.90 -15.96
CA THR A 6 -51.89 38.58 -16.24
C THR A 6 -50.57 38.71 -17.01
N LEU A 7 -49.45 38.37 -16.38
CA LEU A 7 -48.18 38.16 -17.08
C LEU A 7 -48.20 36.79 -17.74
N ASP A 8 -48.20 36.82 -19.07
CA ASP A 8 -48.11 35.69 -19.97
C ASP A 8 -46.90 34.81 -19.65
N SER A 9 -47.17 33.52 -19.53
CA SER A 9 -46.19 32.46 -19.34
C SER A 9 -45.38 32.24 -20.62
N ALA A 10 -44.30 32.99 -20.80
CA ALA A 10 -43.25 32.60 -21.72
C ALA A 10 -42.51 31.37 -21.15
N ALA A 11 -42.85 30.20 -21.68
CA ALA A 11 -42.19 28.95 -21.40
C ALA A 11 -40.67 29.09 -21.67
N VAL A 12 -39.88 29.21 -20.61
CA VAL A 12 -38.44 29.02 -20.65
C VAL A 12 -38.21 27.56 -20.98
N VAL A 13 -38.09 27.25 -22.28
CA VAL A 13 -37.53 25.99 -22.76
C VAL A 13 -36.09 25.97 -22.24
N ARG A 14 -35.89 25.41 -21.04
CA ARG A 14 -34.58 25.03 -20.53
C ARG A 14 -34.07 23.93 -21.45
N SER A 15 -33.38 24.31 -22.53
CA SER A 15 -32.58 23.35 -23.28
C SER A 15 -31.51 22.81 -22.34
N TRP A 16 -31.59 21.53 -22.00
CA TRP A 16 -30.59 20.77 -21.25
C TRP A 16 -29.32 20.54 -22.10
N ARG A 17 -28.79 21.57 -22.73
CA ARG A 17 -27.47 21.51 -23.36
C ARG A 17 -26.47 21.97 -22.33
N LEU A 18 -25.91 21.00 -21.59
CA LEU A 18 -24.70 21.21 -20.81
C LEU A 18 -23.65 21.78 -21.78
N PRO A 19 -23.19 23.05 -21.63
CA PRO A 19 -22.07 23.52 -22.42
C PRO A 19 -20.88 22.63 -22.04
N ILE A 20 -20.38 21.86 -22.99
CA ILE A 20 -19.20 21.02 -22.79
C ILE A 20 -18.00 21.94 -22.78
N ASP A 21 -17.78 22.62 -21.65
CA ASP A 21 -16.51 23.29 -21.35
C ASP A 21 -15.40 22.22 -21.33
N GLY A 22 -14.19 22.55 -21.77
CA GLY A 22 -13.07 21.61 -21.84
C GLY A 22 -12.81 20.88 -20.51
N GLY A 23 -13.12 21.54 -19.38
CA GLY A 23 -13.08 20.92 -18.05
C GLY A 23 -14.11 19.81 -17.83
N THR A 24 -15.33 19.94 -18.38
CA THR A 24 -16.38 18.91 -18.28
C THR A 24 -16.06 17.68 -19.13
N ALA A 25 -15.46 17.87 -20.31
CA ALA A 25 -15.00 16.77 -21.16
C ALA A 25 -13.91 15.95 -20.45
N ILE A 26 -12.91 16.62 -19.86
CA ILE A 26 -11.82 15.97 -19.13
C ILE A 26 -12.35 15.20 -17.93
N MET A 27 -13.25 15.79 -17.14
CA MET A 27 -13.87 15.09 -16.02
C MET A 27 -14.65 13.86 -16.47
N THR A 28 -15.42 13.97 -17.56
CA THR A 28 -16.21 12.86 -18.09
C THR A 28 -15.29 11.73 -18.55
N VAL A 29 -14.19 12.04 -19.24
CA VAL A 29 -13.18 11.07 -19.65
C VAL A 29 -12.52 10.41 -18.43
N LEU A 30 -12.17 11.18 -17.40
CA LEU A 30 -11.56 10.64 -16.18
C LEU A 30 -12.53 9.74 -15.41
N ILE A 31 -13.79 10.14 -15.24
CA ILE A 31 -14.81 9.32 -14.59
C ILE A 31 -15.08 8.07 -15.41
N GLY A 32 -15.20 8.18 -16.73
CA GLY A 32 -15.41 7.05 -17.63
C GLY A 32 -14.25 6.06 -17.56
N PHE A 33 -13.02 6.56 -17.68
CA PHE A 33 -11.81 5.74 -17.61
C PHE A 33 -11.62 5.10 -16.23
N MET A 34 -11.67 5.88 -15.13
CA MET A 34 -11.51 5.32 -13.78
C MET A 34 -12.67 4.42 -13.39
N GLY A 35 -13.90 4.79 -13.75
CA GLY A 35 -15.08 3.97 -13.55
C GLY A 35 -14.94 2.64 -14.27
N PHE A 36 -14.53 2.66 -15.54
CA PHE A 36 -14.25 1.44 -16.29
C PHE A 36 -13.14 0.61 -15.62
N TYR A 37 -11.96 1.16 -15.36
CA TYR A 37 -10.84 0.36 -14.84
C TYR A 37 -10.97 -0.07 -13.37
N VAL A 38 -11.80 0.60 -12.56
CA VAL A 38 -11.99 0.25 -11.15
C VAL A 38 -13.28 -0.52 -10.93
N ILE A 39 -14.40 -0.01 -11.44
CA ILE A 39 -15.72 -0.58 -11.17
C ILE A 39 -15.97 -1.81 -12.05
N TYR A 40 -15.54 -1.83 -13.31
CA TYR A 40 -15.82 -2.95 -14.20
C TYR A 40 -15.16 -4.26 -13.72
N PRO A 41 -13.86 -4.32 -13.38
CA PRO A 41 -13.28 -5.52 -12.78
C PRO A 41 -14.00 -5.99 -11.51
N LEU A 42 -14.39 -5.06 -10.64
CA LEU A 42 -15.14 -5.37 -9.42
C LEU A 42 -16.52 -5.94 -9.71
N MET A 43 -17.22 -5.35 -10.67
CA MET A 43 -18.52 -5.83 -11.13
C MET A 43 -18.38 -7.23 -11.72
N LEU A 44 -17.33 -7.49 -12.51
CA LEU A 44 -17.06 -8.82 -13.05
C LEU A 44 -16.78 -9.84 -11.95
N ILE A 45 -16.08 -9.49 -10.87
CA ILE A 45 -15.89 -10.41 -9.73
C ILE A 45 -17.24 -10.80 -9.11
N VAL A 46 -18.12 -9.82 -8.89
CA VAL A 46 -19.45 -10.07 -8.33
C VAL A 46 -20.31 -10.86 -9.31
N LEU A 47 -20.32 -10.54 -10.60
CA LEU A 47 -21.11 -11.27 -11.59
C LEU A 47 -20.63 -12.72 -11.76
N ASN A 48 -19.31 -12.92 -11.91
CA ASN A 48 -18.73 -14.25 -12.05
C ASN A 48 -18.84 -15.10 -10.78
N SER A 49 -19.11 -14.49 -9.61
CA SER A 49 -19.47 -15.25 -8.41
C SER A 49 -20.76 -16.04 -8.53
N PHE A 50 -21.68 -15.58 -9.39
CA PHE A 50 -22.90 -16.29 -9.71
C PHE A 50 -22.76 -17.16 -10.95
N ASN A 51 -21.64 -17.11 -11.67
CA ASN A 51 -21.44 -17.95 -12.84
C ASN A 51 -21.09 -19.39 -12.39
N THR A 52 -21.82 -20.37 -12.89
CA THR A 52 -21.60 -21.80 -12.65
C THR A 52 -20.90 -22.50 -13.80
N ALA A 53 -20.83 -21.85 -14.97
CA ALA A 53 -20.13 -22.35 -16.15
C ALA A 53 -18.62 -22.12 -16.04
N THR A 54 -17.83 -22.97 -16.69
CA THR A 54 -16.38 -22.75 -16.80
C THR A 54 -16.06 -21.57 -17.71
N ILE A 55 -14.83 -21.05 -17.66
CA ILE A 55 -14.39 -19.92 -18.51
C ILE A 55 -14.57 -20.22 -20.02
N ALA A 56 -14.59 -21.49 -20.41
CA ALA A 56 -14.74 -21.94 -21.80
C ALA A 56 -16.20 -22.11 -22.24
N GLU A 57 -17.15 -22.09 -21.31
CA GLU A 57 -18.56 -22.37 -21.55
C GLU A 57 -19.40 -21.08 -21.50
N PRO A 58 -20.57 -21.04 -22.16
CA PRO A 58 -21.48 -19.92 -22.04
C PRO A 58 -21.92 -19.74 -20.58
N GLU A 59 -22.02 -18.48 -20.15
CA GLU A 59 -22.34 -18.13 -18.76
C GLU A 59 -23.69 -18.71 -18.34
N VAL A 60 -23.69 -19.44 -17.21
CA VAL A 60 -24.91 -19.93 -16.56
C VAL A 60 -24.91 -19.38 -15.15
N TYR A 61 -25.99 -18.69 -14.76
CA TYR A 61 -26.06 -18.05 -13.45
C TYR A 61 -26.76 -18.94 -12.42
N GLY A 62 -26.18 -19.04 -11.22
CA GLY A 62 -26.67 -19.85 -10.11
C GLY A 62 -25.91 -19.62 -8.80
N LEU A 63 -26.28 -20.38 -7.76
CA LEU A 63 -25.67 -20.29 -6.43
C LEU A 63 -24.70 -21.45 -6.12
N ASP A 64 -24.44 -22.33 -7.09
CA ASP A 64 -23.59 -23.50 -6.87
C ASP A 64 -22.14 -23.13 -6.56
N ALA A 65 -21.61 -22.09 -7.22
CA ALA A 65 -20.27 -21.59 -6.93
C ALA A 65 -20.14 -21.13 -5.48
N TRP A 66 -21.16 -20.44 -4.95
CA TRP A 66 -21.25 -20.02 -3.54
C TRP A 66 -21.34 -21.20 -2.58
N ARG A 67 -22.20 -22.18 -2.90
CA ARG A 67 -22.36 -23.39 -2.08
C ARG A 67 -21.06 -24.19 -2.01
N LYS A 68 -20.38 -24.39 -3.14
CA LYS A 68 -19.09 -25.09 -3.22
C LYS A 68 -17.99 -24.30 -2.50
N ALA A 69 -17.94 -22.99 -2.70
CA ALA A 69 -16.96 -22.11 -2.07
C ALA A 69 -16.99 -22.15 -0.54
N PHE A 70 -18.18 -22.12 0.07
CA PHE A 70 -18.31 -22.20 1.53
C PHE A 70 -18.23 -23.62 2.09
N ALA A 71 -18.38 -24.64 1.23
CA ALA A 71 -18.14 -26.04 1.57
C ALA A 71 -16.66 -26.43 1.45
N GLU A 72 -15.81 -25.58 0.86
CA GLU A 72 -14.40 -25.85 0.63
C GLU A 72 -13.67 -26.13 1.96
N PRO A 73 -12.95 -27.27 2.08
CA PRO A 73 -12.22 -27.61 3.28
C PRO A 73 -11.23 -26.52 3.69
N GLY A 74 -11.28 -26.13 4.96
CA GLY A 74 -10.36 -25.15 5.54
C GLY A 74 -10.71 -23.68 5.27
N ILE A 75 -11.78 -23.35 4.52
CA ILE A 75 -12.12 -21.94 4.24
C ILE A 75 -12.39 -21.14 5.51
N TRP A 76 -13.20 -21.68 6.43
CA TRP A 76 -13.52 -21.04 7.71
C TRP A 76 -12.31 -20.91 8.63
N ARG A 77 -11.42 -21.92 8.63
CA ARG A 77 -10.14 -21.84 9.34
C ARG A 77 -9.27 -20.72 8.78
N SER A 78 -9.22 -20.57 7.46
CA SER A 78 -8.42 -19.54 6.80
C SER A 78 -8.96 -18.12 7.05
N LEU A 79 -10.29 -17.95 7.07
CA LEU A 79 -10.94 -16.70 7.45
C LEU A 79 -10.60 -16.32 8.90
N TRP A 80 -10.70 -17.28 9.81
CA TRP A 80 -10.40 -17.04 11.22
C TRP A 80 -8.92 -16.76 11.46
N ASN A 81 -8.02 -17.40 10.72
CA ASN A 81 -6.59 -17.08 10.72
C ASN A 81 -6.35 -15.63 10.30
N SER A 82 -6.98 -15.15 9.22
CA SER A 82 -6.88 -13.75 8.78
C SER A 82 -7.35 -12.77 9.85
N ILE A 83 -8.50 -13.03 10.48
CA ILE A 83 -9.06 -12.17 11.54
C ILE A 83 -8.14 -12.17 12.76
N LYS A 84 -7.66 -13.35 13.19
CA LYS A 84 -6.74 -13.48 14.33
C LYS A 84 -5.42 -12.74 14.11
N ILE A 85 -4.80 -12.91 12.93
CA ILE A 85 -3.58 -12.16 12.57
C ILE A 85 -3.88 -10.66 12.63
N GLY A 86 -4.98 -10.23 12.01
CA GLY A 86 -5.42 -8.84 12.02
C GLY A 86 -5.53 -8.25 13.42
N ILE A 87 -6.23 -8.92 14.33
CA ILE A 87 -6.42 -8.45 15.71
C ILE A 87 -5.11 -8.39 16.47
N VAL A 88 -4.37 -9.50 16.54
CA VAL A 88 -3.14 -9.59 17.34
C VAL A 88 -2.08 -8.61 16.84
N LEU A 89 -1.94 -8.50 15.52
CA LEU A 89 -1.01 -7.57 14.91
C LEU A 89 -1.35 -6.10 15.23
N GLN A 90 -2.64 -5.70 15.21
CA GLN A 90 -3.00 -4.32 15.57
C GLN A 90 -2.84 -4.04 17.06
N VAL A 91 -3.14 -5.01 17.93
CA VAL A 91 -2.98 -4.88 19.39
C VAL A 91 -1.52 -4.60 19.75
N ILE A 92 -0.56 -5.13 18.99
CA ILE A 92 0.87 -4.89 19.21
C ILE A 92 1.34 -3.65 18.43
N ALA A 93 1.09 -3.62 17.13
CA ALA A 93 1.68 -2.61 16.25
C ALA A 93 1.11 -1.21 16.48
N LEU A 94 -0.18 -1.07 16.84
CA LEU A 94 -0.82 0.23 17.01
C LEU A 94 -0.26 0.98 18.24
N PRO A 95 -0.21 0.38 19.45
CA PRO A 95 0.43 1.02 20.60
C PRO A 95 1.92 1.32 20.35
N THR A 96 2.67 0.37 19.76
CA THR A 96 4.10 0.59 19.44
C THR A 96 4.29 1.75 18.46
N GLY A 97 3.48 1.81 17.41
CA GLY A 97 3.51 2.90 16.43
C GLY A 97 3.15 4.26 17.05
N ILE A 98 2.13 4.31 17.91
CA ILE A 98 1.74 5.53 18.65
C ILE A 98 2.89 5.99 19.55
N PHE A 99 3.48 5.07 20.31
CA PHE A 99 4.57 5.38 21.24
C PHE A 99 5.81 5.90 20.53
N ILE A 100 6.26 5.23 19.46
CA ILE A 100 7.41 5.66 18.66
C ILE A 100 7.13 7.00 17.97
N SER A 101 5.93 7.20 17.43
CA SER A 101 5.55 8.48 16.81
C SER A 101 5.58 9.62 17.82
N TRP A 102 5.10 9.38 19.05
CA TRP A 102 5.18 10.35 20.13
C TRP A 102 6.63 10.66 20.51
N LEU A 103 7.50 9.65 20.64
CA LEU A 103 8.93 9.86 20.89
C LEU A 103 9.58 10.72 19.79
N LEU A 104 9.35 10.41 18.51
CA LEU A 104 9.93 11.14 17.38
C LEU A 104 9.38 12.57 17.20
N ALA A 105 8.11 12.80 17.53
CA ALA A 105 7.44 14.07 17.28
C ALA A 105 7.40 15.01 18.49
N ARG A 106 7.42 14.49 19.71
CA ARG A 106 7.13 15.24 20.95
C ARG A 106 8.25 15.21 21.97
N THR A 107 9.31 14.44 21.79
CA THR A 107 10.42 14.34 22.76
C THR A 107 11.77 14.69 22.15
N ASN A 108 12.78 14.86 23.00
CA ASN A 108 14.12 15.30 22.59
C ASN A 108 15.10 14.16 22.27
N ILE A 109 14.63 12.96 21.86
CA ILE A 109 15.54 11.85 21.50
C ILE A 109 16.61 12.28 20.48
N TYR A 110 17.80 11.69 20.59
CA TYR A 110 18.89 12.01 19.67
C TYR A 110 18.55 11.51 18.26
N GLY A 111 18.83 12.31 17.23
CA GLY A 111 18.67 11.87 15.84
C GLY A 111 17.23 11.52 15.45
N ALA A 112 16.20 12.16 16.01
CA ALA A 112 14.80 11.87 15.68
C ALA A 112 14.52 11.86 14.17
N SER A 113 15.08 12.80 13.41
CA SER A 113 14.96 12.85 11.94
C SER A 113 15.66 11.70 11.23
N PHE A 114 16.78 11.20 11.76
CA PHE A 114 17.48 10.04 11.24
C PHE A 114 16.66 8.76 11.43
N PHE A 115 16.09 8.56 12.62
CA PHE A 115 15.23 7.40 12.87
C PHE A 115 13.89 7.49 12.11
N GLU A 116 13.29 8.67 11.99
CA GLU A 116 12.11 8.88 11.14
C GLU A 116 12.40 8.46 9.70
N PHE A 117 13.59 8.79 9.18
CA PHE A 117 14.04 8.31 7.87
C PHE A 117 14.23 6.78 7.82
N GLY A 118 14.73 6.15 8.87
CA GLY A 118 14.76 4.68 8.98
C GLY A 118 13.38 4.04 8.81
N PHE A 119 12.35 4.58 9.48
CA PHE A 119 10.98 4.08 9.28
C PHE A 119 10.45 4.29 7.85
N TRP A 120 10.89 5.33 7.14
CA TRP A 120 10.63 5.46 5.71
C TRP A 120 11.31 4.37 4.89
N ILE A 121 12.59 4.06 5.17
CA ILE A 121 13.29 2.93 4.53
C ILE A 121 12.54 1.62 4.78
N SER A 122 12.14 1.34 6.02
CA SER A 122 11.39 0.13 6.37
C SER A 122 10.08 0.01 5.59
N PHE A 123 9.34 1.12 5.45
CA PHE A 123 8.11 1.15 4.67
C PHE A 123 8.32 0.85 3.18
N ILE A 124 9.48 1.27 2.67
CA ILE A 124 9.91 1.14 1.29
C ILE A 124 10.44 -0.27 1.00
N LEU A 125 11.05 -0.89 2.00
CA LEU A 125 11.75 -2.16 1.86
C LEU A 125 10.80 -3.26 1.35
N PRO A 126 11.20 -4.07 0.37
CA PRO A 126 10.33 -5.10 -0.17
C PRO A 126 9.91 -6.12 0.90
N ASN A 127 8.60 -6.41 0.99
CA ASN A 127 8.06 -7.44 1.89
C ASN A 127 8.77 -8.80 1.73
N LEU A 128 9.12 -9.14 0.47
CA LEU A 128 9.90 -10.34 0.16
C LEU A 128 11.28 -10.29 0.84
N ALA A 129 11.99 -9.17 0.80
CA ALA A 129 13.28 -9.01 1.47
C ALA A 129 13.15 -9.18 2.99
N THR A 130 12.16 -8.54 3.62
CA THR A 130 11.95 -8.72 5.06
C THR A 130 11.63 -10.17 5.41
N THR A 131 10.71 -10.79 4.67
CA THR A 131 10.26 -12.17 4.94
C THR A 131 11.42 -13.16 4.80
N PHE A 132 12.23 -13.04 3.74
CA PHE A 132 13.40 -13.89 3.53
C PHE A 132 14.48 -13.68 4.59
N GLY A 133 14.75 -12.42 4.94
CA GLY A 133 15.77 -12.10 5.95
C GLY A 133 15.44 -12.76 7.29
N TRP A 134 14.17 -12.66 7.72
CA TRP A 134 13.72 -13.33 8.93
C TRP A 134 13.62 -14.84 8.79
N MET A 135 13.24 -15.37 7.61
CA MET A 135 13.24 -16.81 7.34
C MET A 135 14.63 -17.42 7.54
N LEU A 136 15.68 -16.75 7.05
CA LEU A 136 17.06 -17.19 7.22
C LEU A 136 17.50 -17.25 8.69
N LEU A 137 17.04 -16.30 9.51
CA LEU A 137 17.47 -16.17 10.91
C LEU A 137 16.64 -16.98 11.90
N LEU A 138 15.34 -17.14 11.64
CA LEU A 138 14.36 -17.74 12.55
C LEU A 138 13.79 -19.05 12.02
N ASP A 139 14.41 -19.67 11.03
CA ASP A 139 14.09 -21.06 10.68
C ASP A 139 14.28 -21.96 11.93
N PRO A 140 13.29 -22.79 12.30
CA PRO A 140 13.37 -23.62 13.51
C PRO A 140 14.51 -24.63 13.49
N SER A 141 14.91 -25.06 12.29
CA SER A 141 15.88 -26.13 12.10
C SER A 141 17.30 -25.57 11.98
N THR A 142 17.48 -24.49 11.21
CA THR A 142 18.81 -23.98 10.85
C THR A 142 19.08 -22.54 11.23
N GLY A 143 18.06 -21.77 11.64
CA GLY A 143 18.16 -20.33 11.84
C GLY A 143 19.21 -19.92 12.87
N LEU A 144 20.00 -18.89 12.55
CA LEU A 144 21.09 -18.42 13.42
C LEU A 144 20.60 -18.00 14.81
N ILE A 145 19.47 -17.29 14.87
CA ILE A 145 18.88 -16.83 16.13
C ILE A 145 18.35 -18.02 16.93
N ASN A 146 17.69 -18.98 16.28
CA ASN A 146 17.21 -20.18 16.96
C ASN A 146 18.33 -21.08 17.45
N ASN A 147 19.44 -21.19 16.72
CA ASN A 147 20.64 -21.89 17.20
C ASN A 147 21.17 -21.26 18.48
N TRP A 148 21.21 -19.93 18.54
CA TRP A 148 21.62 -19.20 19.74
C TRP A 148 20.61 -19.36 20.89
N LEU A 149 19.30 -19.23 20.62
CA LEU A 149 18.23 -19.40 21.61
C LEU A 149 18.20 -20.80 22.21
N ARG A 150 18.52 -21.84 21.43
CA ARG A 150 18.61 -23.23 21.90
C ARG A 150 19.75 -23.45 22.90
N ASN A 151 20.83 -22.66 22.80
CA ASN A 151 21.95 -22.73 23.74
C ASN A 151 21.66 -22.00 25.07
N LEU A 152 20.55 -21.28 25.18
CA LEU A 152 20.10 -20.69 26.45
C LEU A 152 19.52 -21.78 27.35
N PRO A 153 19.55 -21.60 28.69
CA PRO A 153 19.11 -22.62 29.65
C PRO A 153 17.66 -23.08 29.49
N PHE A 154 16.81 -22.29 28.85
CA PHE A 154 15.40 -22.61 28.59
C PHE A 154 15.15 -23.29 27.23
N GLY A 155 16.18 -23.49 26.40
CA GLY A 155 16.07 -24.21 25.13
C GLY A 155 14.99 -23.66 24.18
N LEU A 156 14.87 -22.34 24.07
CA LEU A 156 13.80 -21.71 23.28
C LEU A 156 14.03 -21.95 21.78
N ASN A 157 12.95 -22.26 21.05
CA ASN A 157 12.97 -22.38 19.60
C ASN A 157 11.74 -21.66 19.01
N PHE A 158 11.98 -20.58 18.27
CA PHE A 158 10.91 -19.77 17.70
C PHE A 158 10.64 -20.20 16.26
N ASP A 159 9.41 -20.62 15.97
CA ASP A 159 9.04 -21.05 14.63
C ASP A 159 8.49 -19.90 13.79
N ILE A 160 9.24 -19.45 12.78
CA ILE A 160 8.80 -18.41 11.86
C ILE A 160 7.62 -18.82 10.96
N TYR A 161 7.42 -20.12 10.74
CA TYR A 161 6.34 -20.66 9.93
C TYR A 161 5.01 -20.78 10.72
N SER A 162 5.08 -20.58 12.03
CA SER A 162 3.93 -20.58 12.92
C SER A 162 3.12 -19.27 12.86
N PHE A 163 1.94 -19.25 13.48
CA PHE A 163 1.12 -18.06 13.65
C PHE A 163 1.89 -16.88 14.27
N SER A 164 2.68 -17.12 15.33
CA SER A 164 3.52 -16.10 15.96
C SER A 164 4.64 -15.62 15.03
N GLY A 165 5.20 -16.52 14.23
CA GLY A 165 6.20 -16.20 13.22
C GLY A 165 5.68 -15.29 12.12
N ILE A 166 4.47 -15.54 11.64
CA ILE A 166 3.79 -14.68 10.67
C ILE A 166 3.50 -13.29 11.27
N ILE A 167 3.04 -13.22 12.54
CA ILE A 167 2.87 -11.93 13.23
C ILE A 167 4.21 -11.18 13.33
N TRP A 168 5.29 -11.88 13.68
CA TRP A 168 6.63 -11.30 13.75
C TRP A 168 7.07 -10.72 12.40
N ALA A 169 6.96 -11.51 11.33
CA ALA A 169 7.31 -11.07 9.99
C ALA A 169 6.51 -9.81 9.57
N HIS A 170 5.23 -9.76 9.92
CA HIS A 170 4.37 -8.59 9.68
C HIS A 170 4.77 -7.36 10.49
N LEU A 171 5.09 -7.53 11.77
CA LEU A 171 5.58 -6.45 12.62
C LEU A 171 6.85 -5.85 12.05
N MET A 172 7.76 -6.71 11.57
CA MET A 172 9.06 -6.33 11.07
C MET A 172 9.04 -5.76 9.64
N ALA A 173 8.05 -6.12 8.83
CA ALA A 173 7.89 -5.57 7.48
C ALA A 173 7.26 -4.17 7.53
N ASN A 174 5.93 -4.12 7.53
CA ASN A 174 5.18 -2.88 7.38
C ASN A 174 4.27 -2.56 8.58
N GLY A 175 4.21 -3.44 9.58
CA GLY A 175 3.30 -3.32 10.71
C GLY A 175 3.56 -2.08 11.55
N ILE A 176 4.81 -1.80 11.89
CA ILE A 176 5.21 -0.66 12.75
C ILE A 176 5.50 0.59 11.91
N SER A 177 6.33 0.46 10.87
CA SER A 177 6.81 1.55 10.03
C SER A 177 5.68 2.37 9.39
N THR A 178 4.68 1.72 8.80
CA THR A 178 3.52 2.40 8.19
C THR A 178 2.80 3.30 9.19
N LYS A 179 2.67 2.87 10.45
CA LYS A 179 1.98 3.65 11.48
C LYS A 179 2.81 4.84 11.89
N VAL A 180 4.10 4.64 12.14
CA VAL A 180 5.04 5.72 12.50
C VAL A 180 5.08 6.79 11.42
N MET A 181 5.16 6.37 10.16
CA MET A 181 5.19 7.24 8.99
C MET A 181 3.92 8.11 8.85
N LEU A 182 2.74 7.54 9.09
CA LEU A 182 1.48 8.26 8.95
C LEU A 182 1.14 9.12 10.18
N MET A 183 1.58 8.70 11.37
CA MET A 183 1.25 9.38 12.63
C MET A 183 2.24 10.51 12.96
N THR A 184 3.55 10.30 12.83
CA THR A 184 4.58 11.27 13.27
C THR A 184 4.36 12.70 12.75
N PRO A 185 4.06 12.93 11.46
CA PRO A 185 3.80 14.27 10.94
C PRO A 185 2.54 14.91 11.53
N ALA A 186 1.54 14.10 11.88
CA ALA A 186 0.30 14.59 12.48
C ALA A 186 0.50 14.95 13.97
N PHE A 187 1.25 14.12 14.72
CA PHE A 187 1.66 14.44 16.09
C PHE A 187 2.46 15.75 16.12
N ARG A 188 3.37 15.96 15.17
CA ARG A 188 4.20 17.18 15.11
C ARG A 188 3.38 18.46 14.89
N ARG A 189 2.27 18.39 14.15
CA ARG A 189 1.40 19.55 13.82
C ARG A 189 0.30 19.82 14.84
N MET A 190 0.04 18.91 15.77
CA MET A 190 -0.99 19.12 16.79
C MET A 190 -0.58 20.27 17.74
N ASP A 191 -1.54 21.10 18.14
CA ASP A 191 -1.33 22.15 19.15
C ASP A 191 -0.96 21.52 20.52
N ALA A 192 0.04 22.09 21.18
CA ALA A 192 0.54 21.64 22.48
C ALA A 192 -0.11 22.38 23.67
N SER A 193 -1.00 23.35 23.45
CA SER A 193 -1.68 24.12 24.51
C SER A 193 -2.32 23.24 25.59
N MET A 194 -3.04 22.19 25.18
CA MET A 194 -3.65 21.21 26.09
C MET A 194 -2.61 20.36 26.84
N GLU A 195 -1.47 20.06 26.21
CA GLU A 195 -0.38 19.32 26.86
C GLU A 195 0.32 20.19 27.92
N GLU A 196 0.45 21.50 27.67
CA GLU A 196 1.00 22.46 28.61
C GLU A 196 0.08 22.68 29.81
N ALA A 197 -1.22 22.86 29.58
CA ALA A 197 -2.20 22.94 30.66
C ALA A 197 -2.17 21.70 31.57
N SER A 198 -2.05 20.50 30.98
CA SER A 198 -1.89 19.24 31.70
C SER A 198 -0.63 19.22 32.57
N ARG A 199 0.51 19.67 32.02
CA ARG A 199 1.79 19.76 32.75
C ARG A 199 1.74 20.81 33.87
N MET A 200 1.14 21.96 33.63
CA MET A 200 0.92 23.00 34.67
C MET A 200 0.01 22.50 35.79
N SER A 201 -0.88 21.55 35.49
CA SER A 201 -1.71 20.85 36.47
C SER A 201 -1.01 19.69 37.18
N GLY A 202 0.32 19.52 37.01
CA GLY A 202 1.13 18.51 37.70
C GLY A 202 1.15 17.12 37.04
N ALA A 203 0.57 16.94 35.86
CA ALA A 203 0.62 15.65 35.17
C ALA A 203 2.00 15.37 34.57
N ASN A 204 2.49 14.13 34.71
CA ASN A 204 3.73 13.69 34.06
C ASN A 204 3.55 13.50 32.54
N ALA A 205 4.67 13.33 31.81
CA ALA A 205 4.67 13.22 30.35
C ALA A 205 3.84 12.05 29.82
N LEU A 206 3.91 10.87 30.46
CA LEU A 206 3.14 9.69 30.05
C LEU A 206 1.63 9.86 30.31
N THR A 207 1.26 10.47 31.44
CA THR A 207 -0.13 10.78 31.76
C THR A 207 -0.70 11.78 30.76
N THR A 208 0.08 12.82 30.43
CA THR A 208 -0.29 13.80 29.40
C THR A 208 -0.43 13.12 28.03
N MET A 209 0.50 12.24 27.67
CA MET A 209 0.42 11.45 26.43
C MET A 209 -0.88 10.63 26.37
N LEU A 210 -1.16 9.83 27.39
CA LEU A 210 -2.28 8.88 27.37
C LEU A 210 -3.65 9.55 27.54
N ARG A 211 -3.75 10.62 28.35
CA ARG A 211 -5.02 11.28 28.66
C ARG A 211 -5.34 12.49 27.79
N ILE A 212 -4.34 13.12 27.18
CA ILE A 212 -4.52 14.34 26.38
C ILE A 212 -4.12 14.09 24.93
N THR A 213 -2.85 13.75 24.68
CA THR A 213 -2.31 13.64 23.32
C THR A 213 -2.99 12.53 22.51
N VAL A 214 -3.09 11.31 23.03
CA VAL A 214 -3.69 10.17 22.32
C VAL A 214 -5.19 10.39 22.04
N PRO A 215 -6.01 10.84 23.02
CA PRO A 215 -7.40 11.21 22.76
C PRO A 215 -7.55 12.31 21.70
N ALA A 216 -6.71 13.35 21.75
CA ALA A 216 -6.70 14.40 20.73
C ALA A 216 -6.33 13.86 19.33
N MET A 217 -5.39 12.91 19.26
CA MET A 217 -4.95 12.26 18.03
C MET A 217 -5.85 11.11 17.55
N THR A 218 -6.92 10.79 18.29
CA THR A 218 -7.83 9.68 17.97
C THR A 218 -8.33 9.65 16.52
N PRO A 219 -8.74 10.75 15.86
CA PRO A 219 -9.18 10.66 14.46
C PRO A 219 -8.05 10.22 13.51
N VAL A 220 -6.82 10.68 13.72
CA VAL A 220 -5.66 10.23 12.95
C VAL A 220 -5.37 8.76 13.25
N ILE A 221 -5.42 8.37 14.53
CA ILE A 221 -5.19 6.98 14.95
C ILE A 221 -6.22 6.04 14.33
N ILE A 222 -7.50 6.42 14.31
CA ILE A 222 -8.58 5.66 13.66
C ILE A 222 -8.31 5.51 12.16
N VAL A 223 -7.93 6.58 11.46
CA VAL A 223 -7.63 6.51 10.02
C VAL A 223 -6.46 5.56 9.77
N VAL A 224 -5.38 5.67 10.53
CA VAL A 224 -4.22 4.79 10.41
C VAL A 224 -4.57 3.35 10.76
N PHE A 225 -5.40 3.12 11.78
CA PHE A 225 -5.92 1.80 12.14
C PHE A 225 -6.72 1.19 10.99
N LEU A 226 -7.68 1.91 10.41
CA LEU A 226 -8.51 1.41 9.30
C LEU A 226 -7.64 1.09 8.07
N LEU A 227 -6.71 1.98 7.70
CA LEU A 227 -5.77 1.73 6.60
C LEU A 227 -4.88 0.51 6.87
N SER A 228 -4.43 0.35 8.11
CA SER A 228 -3.63 -0.78 8.56
C SER A 228 -4.43 -2.09 8.50
N VAL A 229 -5.71 -2.09 8.90
CA VAL A 229 -6.59 -3.26 8.78
C VAL A 229 -6.76 -3.68 7.32
N ILE A 230 -7.08 -2.73 6.45
CA ILE A 230 -7.22 -2.99 5.01
C ILE A 230 -5.93 -3.60 4.43
N ARG A 231 -4.76 -3.08 4.84
CA ARG A 231 -3.46 -3.60 4.40
C ARG A 231 -3.20 -5.04 4.84
N ILE A 232 -3.60 -5.42 6.07
CA ILE A 232 -3.41 -6.79 6.57
C ILE A 232 -4.27 -7.78 5.77
N PHE A 233 -5.54 -7.47 5.52
CA PHE A 233 -6.41 -8.32 4.70
C PHE A 233 -5.98 -8.38 3.23
N SER A 234 -5.17 -7.40 2.80
CA SER A 234 -4.57 -7.37 1.47
C SER A 234 -3.16 -7.99 1.41
N SER A 235 -2.61 -8.41 2.55
CA SER A 235 -1.30 -9.07 2.59
C SER A 235 -1.38 -10.44 1.94
N PHE A 236 -0.32 -10.78 1.23
CA PHE A 236 -0.25 -12.00 0.46
C PHE A 236 1.13 -12.64 0.51
N GLU A 237 2.20 -11.86 0.40
CA GLU A 237 3.55 -12.39 0.17
C GLU A 237 4.08 -13.17 1.39
N THR A 238 3.92 -12.61 2.58
CA THR A 238 4.41 -13.21 3.83
C THR A 238 3.67 -14.51 4.14
N GLU A 239 2.35 -14.55 3.94
CA GLU A 239 1.54 -15.74 4.19
C GLU A 239 1.74 -16.82 3.13
N LEU A 240 1.97 -16.43 1.87
CA LEU A 240 2.32 -17.38 0.81
C LEU A 240 3.66 -18.06 1.10
N LEU A 241 4.65 -17.32 1.62
CA LEU A 241 5.99 -17.86 1.87
C LEU A 241 6.10 -18.64 3.18
N LEU A 242 5.51 -18.12 4.26
CA LEU A 242 5.65 -18.70 5.60
C LEU A 242 4.51 -19.65 5.95
N GLY A 243 3.30 -19.36 5.49
CA GLY A 243 2.10 -20.09 5.92
C GLY A 243 1.76 -21.29 5.02
N VAL A 244 1.58 -21.03 3.73
CA VAL A 244 1.06 -22.03 2.76
C VAL A 244 1.88 -23.34 2.73
N PRO A 245 3.24 -23.32 2.69
CA PRO A 245 4.03 -24.55 2.67
C PRO A 245 3.81 -25.45 3.90
N TRP A 246 3.34 -24.87 5.01
CA TRP A 246 3.08 -25.54 6.28
C TRP A 246 1.58 -25.72 6.58
N GLY A 247 0.73 -25.58 5.56
CA GLY A 247 -0.72 -25.75 5.69
C GLY A 247 -1.42 -24.62 6.45
N PHE A 248 -0.75 -23.50 6.71
CA PHE A 248 -1.35 -22.32 7.31
C PHE A 248 -1.87 -21.39 6.22
N TYR A 249 -3.15 -21.52 5.91
CA TYR A 249 -3.82 -20.66 4.93
C TYR A 249 -4.48 -19.46 5.61
N VAL A 250 -4.41 -18.32 4.94
CA VAL A 250 -5.25 -17.14 5.21
C VAL A 250 -6.26 -17.01 4.07
N TYR A 251 -7.30 -16.21 4.28
CA TYR A 251 -8.39 -16.08 3.31
C TYR A 251 -7.90 -15.71 1.90
N ALA A 252 -6.97 -14.75 1.80
CA ALA A 252 -6.40 -14.32 0.51
C ALA A 252 -5.58 -15.42 -0.18
N THR A 253 -4.78 -16.20 0.55
CA THR A 253 -3.97 -17.27 -0.05
C THR A 253 -4.84 -18.46 -0.47
N LYS A 254 -5.92 -18.76 0.26
CA LYS A 254 -6.88 -19.80 -0.12
C LYS A 254 -7.67 -19.44 -1.40
N ILE A 255 -7.97 -18.16 -1.62
CA ILE A 255 -8.56 -17.69 -2.89
C ILE A 255 -7.61 -17.91 -4.06
N VAL A 256 -6.32 -17.61 -3.88
CA VAL A 256 -5.30 -17.86 -4.92
C VAL A 256 -5.12 -19.34 -5.20
N ASP A 257 -5.10 -20.15 -4.14
CA ASP A 257 -5.04 -21.61 -4.23
C ASP A 257 -6.16 -22.13 -5.13
N LEU A 258 -7.42 -21.75 -4.86
CA LEU A 258 -8.58 -22.11 -5.69
C LEU A 258 -8.45 -21.64 -7.14
N ALA A 259 -7.94 -20.43 -7.37
CA ALA A 259 -7.75 -19.88 -8.71
C ALA A 259 -6.62 -20.58 -9.50
N ARG A 260 -5.71 -21.28 -8.81
CA ARG A 260 -4.56 -21.99 -9.40
C ARG A 260 -4.69 -23.51 -9.42
N GLN A 261 -5.78 -24.04 -8.89
CA GLN A 261 -6.06 -25.47 -8.98
C GLN A 261 -6.16 -25.91 -10.45
N GLU A 262 -5.92 -27.19 -10.70
CA GLU A 262 -6.08 -27.81 -12.01
C GLU A 262 -7.19 -28.88 -11.89
N PRO A 263 -8.41 -28.62 -12.41
CA PRO A 263 -8.84 -27.44 -13.17
C PRO A 263 -9.10 -26.18 -12.30
N PRO A 264 -8.97 -24.95 -12.85
CA PRO A 264 -9.14 -23.71 -12.08
C PRO A 264 -10.57 -23.49 -11.55
N LEU A 265 -10.71 -23.27 -10.24
CA LEU A 265 -11.99 -23.00 -9.57
C LEU A 265 -12.26 -21.49 -9.44
N VAL A 266 -12.15 -20.77 -10.56
CA VAL A 266 -12.15 -19.30 -10.58
C VAL A 266 -13.48 -18.70 -10.10
N ASN A 267 -14.61 -19.37 -10.33
CA ASN A 267 -15.92 -18.89 -9.88
C ASN A 267 -16.09 -19.02 -8.36
N GLN A 268 -15.50 -20.06 -7.75
CA GLN A 268 -15.48 -20.20 -6.29
C GLN A 268 -14.57 -19.13 -5.66
N ALA A 269 -13.42 -18.89 -6.28
CA ALA A 269 -12.54 -17.78 -5.93
C ALA A 269 -13.25 -16.41 -6.07
N ALA A 270 -14.11 -16.24 -7.08
CA ALA A 270 -14.96 -15.07 -7.28
C ALA A 270 -15.94 -14.86 -6.12
N ALA A 271 -16.64 -15.92 -5.71
CA ALA A 271 -17.59 -15.90 -4.60
C ALA A 271 -16.91 -15.48 -3.30
N LEU A 272 -15.81 -16.13 -2.94
CA LEU A 272 -15.03 -15.77 -1.75
C LEU A 272 -14.44 -14.36 -1.84
N GLY A 273 -13.96 -13.98 -3.03
CA GLY A 273 -13.46 -12.65 -3.32
C GLY A 273 -14.53 -11.57 -3.13
N SER A 274 -15.75 -11.81 -3.58
CA SER A 274 -16.85 -10.85 -3.45
C SER A 274 -17.20 -10.58 -1.97
N VAL A 275 -17.13 -11.59 -1.09
CA VAL A 275 -17.37 -11.43 0.36
C VAL A 275 -16.36 -10.47 0.98
N ILE A 276 -15.07 -10.67 0.72
CA ILE A 276 -14.02 -9.81 1.29
C ILE A 276 -14.02 -8.42 0.63
N LEU A 277 -14.38 -8.31 -0.64
CA LEU A 277 -14.58 -7.02 -1.31
C LEU A 277 -15.71 -6.23 -0.65
N LEU A 278 -16.86 -6.84 -0.40
CA LEU A 278 -17.97 -6.19 0.28
C LEU A 278 -17.61 -5.80 1.71
N PHE A 279 -16.91 -6.69 2.43
CA PHE A 279 -16.42 -6.41 3.77
C PHE A 279 -15.47 -5.20 3.80
N LEU A 280 -14.47 -5.15 2.93
CA LEU A 280 -13.50 -4.05 2.89
C LEU A 280 -14.12 -2.76 2.32
N ALA A 281 -15.03 -2.86 1.34
CA ALA A 281 -15.76 -1.70 0.83
C ALA A 281 -16.61 -1.03 1.92
N ALA A 282 -17.12 -1.80 2.90
CA ALA A 282 -17.86 -1.25 4.04
C ALA A 282 -16.99 -0.36 4.96
N PHE A 283 -15.67 -0.52 4.95
CA PHE A 283 -14.76 0.37 5.69
C PHE A 283 -14.67 1.77 5.10
N ILE A 284 -14.94 1.94 3.79
CA ILE A 284 -14.84 3.24 3.10
C ILE A 284 -15.86 4.26 3.66
N PRO A 285 -17.18 3.99 3.72
CA PRO A 285 -18.13 4.95 4.30
C PRO A 285 -17.88 5.14 5.80
N LEU A 286 -17.44 4.10 6.53
CA LEU A 286 -17.08 4.19 7.94
C LEU A 286 -15.92 5.17 8.16
N GLN A 287 -14.84 5.02 7.38
CA GLN A 287 -13.70 5.93 7.39
C GLN A 287 -14.12 7.37 7.10
N ARG A 288 -14.93 7.58 6.05
CA ARG A 288 -15.43 8.91 5.67
C ARG A 288 -16.23 9.57 6.78
N ARG A 289 -17.15 8.83 7.42
CA ARG A 289 -17.98 9.33 8.52
C ARG A 289 -17.15 9.72 9.74
N LEU A 290 -16.08 8.98 10.03
CA LEU A 290 -15.19 9.24 11.16
C LEU A 290 -14.31 10.49 10.93
N ILE A 291 -13.84 10.70 9.68
CA ILE A 291 -13.07 11.88 9.31
C ILE A 291 -13.95 13.14 9.28
N ALA A 292 -15.17 13.05 8.74
CA ALA A 292 -16.06 14.20 8.58
C ALA A 292 -16.50 14.84 9.90
N ARG A 293 -16.50 14.10 11.01
CA ARG A 293 -16.97 14.57 12.33
C ARG A 293 -15.95 15.38 13.14
N ARG A 294 -14.73 15.58 12.65
CA ARG A 294 -13.64 16.20 13.42
C ARG A 294 -12.78 17.15 12.58
N GLN A 295 -13.41 18.10 11.89
CA GLN A 295 -12.73 19.33 11.48
C GLN A 295 -12.29 20.03 12.76
N PHE A 296 -11.02 19.83 13.15
CA PHE A 296 -10.42 20.61 14.20
C PHE A 296 -10.46 22.06 13.76
N THR A 297 -11.26 22.83 14.49
CA THR A 297 -11.22 24.28 14.53
C THR A 297 -9.77 24.73 14.46
N THR A 298 -9.38 25.30 13.32
CA THR A 298 -8.20 26.15 13.20
C THR A 298 -8.37 27.28 14.19
N VAL A 299 -7.86 27.09 15.40
CA VAL A 299 -7.60 28.21 16.30
C VAL A 299 -6.29 28.81 15.85
N THR A 300 -6.44 30.02 15.33
CA THR A 300 -5.44 31.00 14.94
C THR A 300 -4.36 31.19 16.00
N GLY A 301 -3.11 31.39 15.54
CA GLY A 301 -1.96 31.75 16.36
C GLY A 301 -0.89 30.66 16.32
N GLN A 302 0.17 30.88 15.53
CA GLN A 302 1.30 29.96 15.41
C GLN A 302 1.96 29.72 16.78
N PHE A 303 1.63 28.61 17.41
CA PHE A 303 2.32 28.12 18.60
C PHE A 303 3.31 27.02 18.20
N LYS A 304 4.59 27.20 18.54
CA LYS A 304 5.62 26.16 18.36
C LYS A 304 5.52 25.18 19.54
N PRO A 305 5.22 23.89 19.32
CA PRO A 305 5.11 22.93 20.40
C PRO A 305 6.46 22.81 21.13
N LYS A 306 6.45 23.00 22.46
CA LYS A 306 7.63 22.76 23.30
C LYS A 306 7.89 21.25 23.41
N ILE A 307 9.05 20.81 22.97
CA ILE A 307 9.48 19.40 23.03
C ILE A 307 9.63 18.97 24.50
N VAL A 308 9.20 17.76 24.83
CA VAL A 308 9.37 17.15 26.15
C VAL A 308 10.82 16.73 26.33
N ASP A 309 11.47 17.23 27.38
CA ASP A 309 12.79 16.77 27.78
C ASP A 309 12.69 15.47 28.58
N LEU A 310 13.32 14.40 28.08
CA LEU A 310 13.34 13.09 28.72
C LEU A 310 14.42 12.95 29.80
N GLY A 311 15.37 13.88 29.90
CA GLY A 311 16.50 13.80 30.83
C GLY A 311 17.24 12.45 30.72
N VAL A 312 17.31 11.69 31.81
CA VAL A 312 17.99 10.37 31.87
C VAL A 312 17.34 9.35 30.92
N TRP A 313 16.04 9.47 30.65
CA TRP A 313 15.31 8.56 29.74
C TRP A 313 15.59 8.83 28.25
N ARG A 314 16.30 9.92 27.93
CA ARG A 314 16.62 10.27 26.55
C ARG A 314 17.44 9.20 25.84
N LEU A 315 18.46 8.66 26.52
CA LEU A 315 19.32 7.62 25.95
C LEU A 315 18.58 6.28 25.81
N PRO A 316 17.91 5.72 26.84
CA PRO A 316 17.08 4.52 26.68
C PRO A 316 16.03 4.62 25.59
N ALA A 317 15.32 5.76 25.49
CA ALA A 317 14.32 5.97 24.43
C ALA A 317 14.96 6.00 23.04
N THR A 318 16.13 6.63 22.91
CA THR A 318 16.89 6.65 21.65
C THR A 318 17.35 5.23 21.28
N CYS A 319 17.91 4.47 22.23
CA CYS A 319 18.33 3.09 22.02
C CYS A 319 17.16 2.18 21.64
N PHE A 320 15.99 2.36 22.26
CA PHE A 320 14.78 1.61 21.91
C PHE A 320 14.36 1.88 20.46
N VAL A 321 14.23 3.15 20.05
CA VAL A 321 13.86 3.50 18.68
C VAL A 321 14.91 3.00 17.69
N GLY A 322 16.20 3.16 18.00
CA GLY A 322 17.29 2.68 17.17
C GLY A 322 17.33 1.16 17.04
N PHE A 323 17.02 0.42 18.11
CA PHE A 323 16.91 -1.02 18.08
C PHE A 323 15.74 -1.47 17.19
N VAL A 324 14.58 -0.81 17.27
CA VAL A 324 13.46 -1.11 16.37
C VAL A 324 13.85 -0.87 14.91
N VAL A 325 14.45 0.28 14.57
CA VAL A 325 14.92 0.56 13.20
C VAL A 325 15.97 -0.46 12.75
N PHE A 326 16.88 -0.86 13.63
CA PHE A 326 17.86 -1.91 13.34
C PHE A 326 17.19 -3.25 12.98
N LEU A 327 16.17 -3.67 13.73
CA LEU A 327 15.42 -4.89 13.42
C LEU A 327 14.60 -4.79 12.13
N LEU A 328 14.04 -3.62 11.85
CA LEU A 328 13.22 -3.38 10.65
C LEU A 328 14.04 -3.35 9.36
N ASP A 329 15.21 -2.72 9.40
CA ASP A 329 16.00 -2.44 8.20
C ASP A 329 17.26 -3.30 8.13
N ILE A 330 18.15 -3.13 9.10
CA ILE A 330 19.52 -3.66 9.02
C ILE A 330 19.52 -5.19 9.07
N VAL A 331 18.75 -5.77 9.98
CA VAL A 331 18.66 -7.23 10.13
C VAL A 331 18.21 -7.92 8.85
N PRO A 332 17.06 -7.60 8.22
CA PRO A 332 16.65 -8.27 7.00
C PRO A 332 17.59 -7.98 5.82
N ILE A 333 18.11 -6.76 5.67
CA ILE A 333 19.07 -6.42 4.60
C ILE A 333 20.31 -7.30 4.70
N LEU A 334 20.94 -7.36 5.87
CA LEU A 334 22.14 -8.16 6.09
C LEU A 334 21.86 -9.66 5.94
N SER A 335 20.68 -10.11 6.37
CA SER A 335 20.30 -11.52 6.31
C SER A 335 20.10 -12.00 4.88
N VAL A 336 19.40 -11.23 4.04
CA VAL A 336 19.24 -11.57 2.62
C VAL A 336 20.58 -11.45 1.89
N PHE A 337 21.36 -10.41 2.19
CA PHE A 337 22.70 -10.25 1.62
C PHE A 337 23.59 -11.45 1.95
N GLY A 338 23.67 -11.85 3.23
CA GLY A 338 24.40 -13.04 3.65
C GLY A 338 23.87 -14.30 2.99
N GLY A 339 22.55 -14.50 2.98
CA GLY A 339 21.88 -15.65 2.34
C GLY A 339 22.24 -15.83 0.87
N SER A 340 22.48 -14.75 0.13
CA SER A 340 22.87 -14.79 -1.28
C SER A 340 24.24 -15.40 -1.56
N PHE A 341 25.13 -15.41 -0.56
CA PHE A 341 26.46 -16.01 -0.66
C PHE A 341 26.52 -17.41 -0.03
N MET A 342 25.43 -17.94 0.51
CA MET A 342 25.44 -19.25 1.15
C MET A 342 25.44 -20.39 0.13
N THR A 343 26.17 -21.47 0.42
CA THR A 343 26.09 -22.73 -0.37
C THR A 343 24.74 -23.41 -0.20
N ARG A 344 24.16 -23.30 0.99
CA ARG A 344 22.81 -23.75 1.30
C ARG A 344 22.15 -22.75 2.24
N PHE A 345 21.02 -22.20 1.81
CA PHE A 345 20.30 -21.15 2.51
C PHE A 345 19.95 -21.57 3.94
N GLY A 346 20.36 -20.75 4.91
CA GLY A 346 20.09 -20.98 6.34
C GLY A 346 21.08 -21.91 7.06
N PHE A 347 21.97 -22.63 6.35
CA PHE A 347 22.92 -23.55 7.00
C PHE A 347 24.27 -22.88 7.25
N PHE A 348 24.47 -22.36 8.47
CA PHE A 348 25.70 -21.64 8.83
C PHE A 348 26.90 -22.53 9.17
N ASN A 349 26.66 -23.78 9.57
CA ASN A 349 27.68 -24.69 10.11
C ASN A 349 28.26 -25.67 9.07
N LEU A 350 28.25 -25.30 7.78
CA LEU A 350 28.82 -26.14 6.73
C LEU A 350 30.34 -25.94 6.63
N PRO A 351 31.14 -26.96 6.26
CA PRO A 351 32.58 -26.79 6.03
C PRO A 351 32.89 -25.72 4.97
N LYS A 352 32.02 -25.60 3.97
CA LYS A 352 32.04 -24.54 2.95
C LYS A 352 30.69 -23.82 2.98
N THR A 353 30.55 -22.84 3.86
CA THR A 353 29.31 -22.04 3.98
C THR A 353 29.15 -21.04 2.86
N TRP A 354 30.24 -20.50 2.32
CA TRP A 354 30.21 -19.39 1.37
C TRP A 354 30.58 -19.80 -0.06
N THR A 355 29.85 -19.27 -1.05
CA THR A 355 30.08 -19.50 -2.47
C THR A 355 29.68 -18.30 -3.32
N LEU A 356 30.26 -18.18 -4.51
CA LEU A 356 29.88 -17.22 -5.56
C LEU A 356 29.16 -17.91 -6.73
N GLU A 357 28.90 -19.21 -6.63
CA GLU A 357 28.31 -20.00 -7.70
C GLU A 357 26.91 -19.55 -8.08
N TYR A 358 26.04 -19.33 -7.08
CA TYR A 358 24.68 -18.83 -7.33
C TYR A 358 24.66 -17.41 -7.91
N TRP A 359 25.64 -16.57 -7.59
CA TRP A 359 25.82 -15.27 -8.23
C TRP A 359 26.20 -15.40 -9.69
N LYS A 360 27.11 -16.32 -10.04
CA LYS A 360 27.44 -16.62 -11.45
C LYS A 360 26.23 -17.17 -12.21
N MET A 361 25.49 -18.09 -11.59
CA MET A 361 24.26 -18.64 -12.14
C MET A 361 23.21 -17.55 -12.35
N ALA A 362 22.98 -16.69 -11.36
CA ALA A 362 21.98 -15.63 -11.43
C ALA A 362 22.31 -14.57 -12.48
N LEU A 363 23.58 -14.15 -12.56
CA LEU A 363 24.03 -13.18 -13.57
C LEU A 363 24.02 -13.75 -15.00
N GLY A 364 24.11 -15.08 -15.14
CA GLY A 364 23.98 -15.78 -16.42
C GLY A 364 22.55 -16.18 -16.80
N ASP A 365 21.57 -16.05 -15.88
CA ASP A 365 20.19 -16.48 -16.13
C ASP A 365 19.42 -15.39 -16.91
N ALA A 366 19.12 -15.69 -18.18
CA ALA A 366 18.34 -14.81 -19.04
C ALA A 366 16.97 -14.44 -18.45
N ARG A 367 16.38 -15.30 -17.61
CA ARG A 367 15.08 -15.05 -16.96
C ARG A 367 15.18 -13.93 -15.92
N ILE A 368 16.32 -13.81 -15.22
CA ILE A 368 16.53 -12.71 -14.26
C ILE A 368 16.71 -11.39 -15.00
N LEU A 369 17.44 -11.40 -16.11
CA LEU A 369 17.60 -10.20 -16.96
C LEU A 369 16.25 -9.76 -17.56
N GLN A 370 15.47 -10.70 -18.10
CA GLN A 370 14.12 -10.44 -18.59
C GLN A 370 13.21 -9.94 -17.46
N GLY A 371 13.27 -10.57 -16.28
CA GLY A 371 12.54 -10.14 -15.10
C GLY A 371 12.90 -8.72 -14.67
N LEU A 372 14.19 -8.35 -14.73
CA LEU A 372 14.68 -7.00 -14.46
C LEU A 372 14.13 -6.00 -15.47
N GLN A 373 14.21 -6.32 -16.78
CA GLN A 373 13.65 -5.46 -17.83
C GLN A 373 12.15 -5.26 -17.65
N ASN A 374 11.39 -6.35 -17.44
CA ASN A 374 9.95 -6.31 -17.20
C ASN A 374 9.62 -5.45 -15.97
N THR A 375 10.31 -5.66 -14.85
CA THR A 375 10.14 -4.87 -13.63
C THR A 375 10.41 -3.39 -13.88
N LEU A 376 11.48 -3.04 -14.59
CA LEU A 376 11.82 -1.65 -14.90
C LEU A 376 10.78 -1.00 -15.82
N ILE A 377 10.36 -1.68 -16.89
CA ILE A 377 9.33 -1.18 -17.81
C ILE A 377 8.04 -0.90 -17.04
N ILE A 378 7.61 -1.84 -16.20
CA ILE A 378 6.38 -1.70 -15.40
C ILE A 378 6.52 -0.55 -14.39
N ALA A 379 7.63 -0.51 -13.65
CA ALA A 379 7.84 0.48 -12.60
C ALA A 379 7.98 1.90 -13.14
N PHE A 380 8.76 2.11 -14.21
CA PHE A 380 8.89 3.43 -14.86
C PHE A 380 7.58 3.87 -15.50
N SER A 381 6.87 2.97 -16.20
CA SER A 381 5.58 3.31 -16.79
C SER A 381 4.56 3.67 -15.72
N ALA A 382 4.50 2.91 -14.62
CA ALA A 382 3.61 3.20 -13.51
C ALA A 382 3.95 4.52 -12.79
N ALA A 383 5.24 4.87 -12.70
CA ALA A 383 5.70 6.13 -12.14
C ALA A 383 5.29 7.33 -12.99
N LEU A 384 5.59 7.31 -14.29
CA LEU A 384 5.32 8.42 -15.21
C LEU A 384 3.82 8.59 -15.46
N VAL A 385 3.14 7.51 -15.87
CA VAL A 385 1.71 7.53 -16.17
C VAL A 385 0.93 7.81 -14.90
N GLY A 386 1.28 7.17 -13.78
CA GLY A 386 0.60 7.37 -12.51
C GLY A 386 0.73 8.80 -11.98
N ALA A 387 1.94 9.37 -11.97
CA ALA A 387 2.13 10.75 -11.48
C ALA A 387 1.34 11.77 -12.29
N PHE A 388 1.37 11.66 -13.63
CA PHE A 388 0.62 12.54 -14.52
C PHE A 388 -0.90 12.34 -14.44
N PHE A 389 -1.35 11.08 -14.47
CA PHE A 389 -2.77 10.76 -14.43
C PHE A 389 -3.41 11.18 -13.10
N PHE A 390 -2.77 10.87 -11.97
CA PHE A 390 -3.30 11.24 -10.65
C PHE A 390 -3.20 12.73 -10.36
N SER A 391 -2.28 13.47 -10.98
CA SER A 391 -2.26 14.93 -10.84
C SER A 391 -3.43 15.58 -11.59
N LEU A 392 -3.82 15.03 -12.74
CA LEU A 392 -5.02 15.47 -13.45
C LEU A 392 -6.31 15.14 -12.67
N VAL A 393 -6.38 13.93 -12.09
CA VAL A 393 -7.49 13.54 -11.20
C VAL A 393 -7.57 14.46 -9.98
N ALA A 394 -6.44 14.69 -9.30
CA ALA A 394 -6.38 15.58 -8.15
C ALA A 394 -6.74 17.03 -8.51
N TYR A 395 -6.29 17.52 -9.68
CA TYR A 395 -6.65 18.83 -10.21
C TYR A 395 -8.17 18.98 -10.32
N VAL A 396 -8.84 18.05 -11.00
CA VAL A 396 -10.30 18.06 -11.16
C VAL A 396 -10.99 17.98 -9.80
N LEU A 397 -10.48 17.13 -8.91
CA LEU A 397 -11.01 16.95 -7.56
C LEU A 397 -10.75 18.10 -6.60
N VAL A 398 -9.95 19.12 -6.93
CA VAL A 398 -9.71 20.28 -6.05
C VAL A 398 -10.16 21.57 -6.71
N ARG A 399 -9.72 21.81 -7.95
CA ARG A 399 -9.87 23.07 -8.69
C ARG A 399 -11.22 23.25 -9.38
N THR A 400 -12.01 22.18 -9.52
CA THR A 400 -13.29 22.25 -10.24
C THR A 400 -14.49 22.08 -9.31
N LYS A 401 -15.61 22.72 -9.70
CA LYS A 401 -16.92 22.62 -9.03
C LYS A 401 -17.90 21.75 -9.82
N LEU A 402 -17.39 20.85 -10.66
CA LEU A 402 -18.20 20.06 -11.57
C LEU A 402 -19.08 19.03 -10.84
N ARG A 403 -20.29 18.80 -11.38
CA ARG A 403 -21.19 17.74 -10.91
C ARG A 403 -20.55 16.37 -11.19
N GLY A 404 -20.47 15.50 -10.17
CA GLY A 404 -19.80 14.19 -10.27
C GLY A 404 -18.45 14.08 -9.55
N ARG A 405 -17.92 15.17 -8.98
CA ARG A 405 -16.64 15.20 -8.26
C ARG A 405 -16.62 14.22 -7.08
N GLY A 406 -17.73 14.12 -6.37
CA GLY A 406 -17.88 13.14 -5.28
C GLY A 406 -17.86 11.68 -5.75
N ILE A 407 -18.35 11.40 -6.96
CA ILE A 407 -18.27 10.07 -7.57
C ILE A 407 -16.82 9.75 -7.89
N LEU A 408 -16.12 10.65 -8.60
CA LEU A 408 -14.70 10.49 -8.91
C LEU A 408 -13.86 10.29 -7.64
N ASP A 409 -14.11 11.10 -6.60
CA ASP A 409 -13.43 10.94 -5.33
C ASP A 409 -13.69 9.55 -4.73
N THR A 410 -14.94 9.09 -4.75
CA THR A 410 -15.32 7.73 -4.29
C THR A 410 -14.62 6.63 -5.08
N ILE A 411 -14.53 6.76 -6.41
CA ILE A 411 -13.79 5.83 -7.25
C ILE A 411 -12.31 5.80 -6.89
N CYS A 412 -11.69 6.93 -6.52
CA CYS A 412 -10.29 6.94 -6.07
C CYS A 412 -10.06 6.22 -4.73
N TRP A 413 -11.10 6.06 -3.90
CA TRP A 413 -11.03 5.36 -2.62
C TRP A 413 -11.34 3.87 -2.72
N LEU A 414 -12.12 3.44 -3.73
CA LEU A 414 -12.48 2.02 -3.90
C LEU A 414 -11.27 1.08 -4.00
N PRO A 415 -10.23 1.37 -4.81
CA PRO A 415 -9.09 0.46 -5.01
C PRO A 415 -8.28 0.16 -3.76
N SER A 416 -8.22 1.07 -2.78
CA SER A 416 -7.46 0.80 -1.55
C SER A 416 -8.05 -0.34 -0.74
N ALA A 417 -9.37 -0.57 -0.85
CA ALA A 417 -10.08 -1.65 -0.18
C ALA A 417 -9.98 -3.00 -0.92
N ILE A 418 -9.35 -3.05 -2.10
CA ILE A 418 -9.28 -4.26 -2.92
C ILE A 418 -7.93 -4.96 -2.63
N PRO A 419 -7.94 -6.20 -2.11
CA PRO A 419 -6.75 -7.04 -2.05
C PRO A 419 -6.15 -7.19 -3.45
N GLY A 420 -4.82 -7.09 -3.57
CA GLY A 420 -4.15 -7.12 -4.87
C GLY A 420 -4.55 -8.33 -5.71
N VAL A 421 -4.65 -9.50 -5.10
CA VAL A 421 -5.11 -10.75 -5.74
C VAL A 421 -6.47 -10.60 -6.41
N LEU A 422 -7.42 -9.95 -5.75
CA LEU A 422 -8.78 -9.79 -6.27
C LEU A 422 -8.82 -8.78 -7.40
N ALA A 423 -8.04 -7.69 -7.29
CA ALA A 423 -7.79 -6.81 -8.43
C ALA A 423 -7.23 -7.61 -9.62
N GLY A 424 -6.30 -8.53 -9.38
CA GLY A 424 -5.77 -9.45 -10.38
C GLY A 424 -6.83 -10.32 -11.02
N LEU A 425 -7.69 -10.99 -10.23
CA LEU A 425 -8.81 -11.80 -10.73
C LEU A 425 -9.82 -10.98 -11.56
N GLY A 426 -10.20 -9.80 -11.07
CA GLY A 426 -11.12 -8.92 -11.81
C GLY A 426 -10.53 -8.44 -13.13
N LEU A 427 -9.24 -8.10 -13.15
CA LEU A 427 -8.54 -7.74 -14.38
C LEU A 427 -8.41 -8.95 -15.33
N LEU A 428 -8.20 -10.16 -14.81
CA LEU A 428 -8.16 -11.37 -15.61
C LEU A 428 -9.49 -11.59 -16.36
N TRP A 429 -10.63 -11.48 -15.67
CA TRP A 429 -11.94 -11.56 -16.34
C TRP A 429 -12.19 -10.42 -17.30
N MET A 430 -11.79 -9.20 -16.94
CA MET A 430 -11.95 -8.06 -17.83
C MET A 430 -11.23 -8.29 -19.16
N PHE A 431 -9.98 -8.79 -19.11
CA PHE A 431 -9.18 -9.01 -20.30
C PHE A 431 -9.60 -10.26 -21.07
N LEU A 432 -9.91 -11.37 -20.40
CA LEU A 432 -10.29 -12.61 -21.09
C LEU A 432 -11.74 -12.61 -21.57
N GLY A 433 -12.65 -12.01 -20.81
CA GLY A 433 -14.09 -11.98 -21.09
C GLY A 433 -14.49 -10.91 -22.11
N THR A 434 -13.66 -9.89 -22.34
CA THR A 434 -13.95 -8.83 -23.32
C THR A 434 -13.13 -9.04 -24.60
N PRO A 435 -13.75 -9.30 -25.77
CA PRO A 435 -13.02 -9.63 -27.01
C PRO A 435 -11.95 -8.61 -27.41
N PHE A 436 -12.20 -7.32 -27.16
CA PHE A 436 -11.25 -6.24 -27.44
C PHE A 436 -9.97 -6.31 -26.59
N PHE A 437 -10.06 -6.75 -25.34
CA PHE A 437 -8.92 -6.77 -24.41
C PHE A 437 -8.16 -8.10 -24.42
N ARG A 438 -8.78 -9.17 -24.92
CA ARG A 438 -8.21 -10.52 -24.97
C ARG A 438 -6.81 -10.62 -25.59
N PRO A 439 -6.48 -9.89 -26.69
CA PRO A 439 -5.15 -9.94 -27.29
C PRO A 439 -4.03 -9.38 -26.40
N PHE A 440 -4.38 -8.56 -25.40
CA PHE A 440 -3.41 -7.97 -24.47
C PHE A 440 -3.13 -8.85 -23.25
N TYR A 441 -3.84 -9.97 -23.09
CA TYR A 441 -3.57 -10.92 -22.02
C TYR A 441 -2.14 -11.47 -22.13
N GLY A 442 -1.44 -11.55 -21.00
CA GLY A 442 -0.06 -12.00 -20.95
C GLY A 442 0.98 -11.01 -21.49
N THR A 443 0.60 -9.76 -21.79
CA THR A 443 1.51 -8.69 -22.22
C THR A 443 1.89 -7.74 -21.07
N LEU A 444 3.02 -7.03 -21.19
CA LEU A 444 3.44 -6.03 -20.20
C LEU A 444 2.44 -4.87 -20.07
N PHE A 445 1.68 -4.55 -21.13
CA PHE A 445 0.68 -3.48 -21.12
C PHE A 445 -0.36 -3.68 -20.00
N LEU A 446 -0.83 -4.91 -19.86
CA LEU A 446 -1.80 -5.29 -18.82
C LEU A 446 -1.18 -5.14 -17.42
N LEU A 447 0.07 -5.57 -17.23
CA LEU A 447 0.79 -5.44 -15.96
C LEU A 447 1.08 -3.97 -15.59
N VAL A 448 1.37 -3.13 -16.58
CA VAL A 448 1.50 -1.68 -16.41
C VAL A 448 0.18 -1.08 -15.91
N ILE A 449 -0.94 -1.40 -16.55
CA ILE A 449 -2.26 -0.93 -16.11
C ILE A 449 -2.54 -1.35 -14.66
N ALA A 450 -2.36 -2.63 -14.34
CA ALA A 450 -2.56 -3.14 -12.98
C ALA A 450 -1.70 -2.37 -11.95
N SER A 451 -0.46 -2.05 -12.32
CA SER A 451 0.50 -1.33 -11.47
C SER A 451 0.21 0.18 -11.37
N VAL A 452 -0.32 0.80 -12.43
CA VAL A 452 -0.83 2.19 -12.40
C VAL A 452 -2.03 2.30 -11.47
N LEU A 453 -2.92 1.31 -11.43
CA LEU A 453 -4.06 1.31 -10.52
C LEU A 453 -3.64 1.02 -9.06
N GLY A 454 -2.50 0.35 -8.85
CA GLY A 454 -1.91 0.16 -7.53
C GLY A 454 -1.63 1.50 -6.82
N GLY A 455 -2.21 1.74 -5.65
CA GLY A 455 -1.92 2.95 -4.88
C GLY A 455 -2.59 4.25 -5.37
N ILE A 456 -3.63 4.17 -6.21
CA ILE A 456 -4.45 5.33 -6.66
C ILE A 456 -4.77 6.29 -5.50
N THR A 457 -5.26 5.74 -4.39
CA THR A 457 -5.73 6.52 -3.24
C THR A 457 -4.60 7.36 -2.65
N LEU A 458 -3.46 6.73 -2.35
CA LEU A 458 -2.31 7.43 -1.76
C LEU A 458 -1.78 8.52 -2.68
N SER A 459 -1.56 8.21 -3.97
CA SER A 459 -1.07 9.18 -4.96
C SER A 459 -2.02 10.36 -5.11
N THR A 460 -3.32 10.10 -5.23
CA THR A 460 -4.34 11.14 -5.39
C THR A 460 -4.42 12.03 -4.14
N GLN A 461 -4.34 11.46 -2.92
CA GLN A 461 -4.42 12.24 -1.69
C GLN A 461 -3.18 13.13 -1.47
N ILE A 462 -1.97 12.64 -1.79
CA ILE A 462 -0.75 13.46 -1.73
C ILE A 462 -0.87 14.66 -2.68
N LEU A 463 -1.31 14.44 -3.91
CA LEU A 463 -1.47 15.50 -4.91
C LEU A 463 -2.58 16.49 -4.52
N LYS A 464 -3.73 15.99 -4.04
CA LYS A 464 -4.81 16.84 -3.51
C LYS A 464 -4.34 17.73 -2.37
N ALA A 465 -3.62 17.16 -1.41
CA ALA A 465 -3.13 17.90 -0.25
C ALA A 465 -2.18 19.05 -0.65
N ASN A 466 -1.41 18.87 -1.73
CA ASN A 466 -0.60 19.95 -2.29
C ASN A 466 -1.47 20.98 -3.03
N PHE A 467 -2.39 20.55 -3.90
CA PHE A 467 -3.30 21.47 -4.60
C PHE A 467 -4.14 22.36 -3.68
N VAL A 468 -4.55 21.85 -2.52
CA VAL A 468 -5.29 22.64 -1.51
C VAL A 468 -4.42 23.75 -0.89
N GLN A 469 -3.10 23.56 -0.84
CA GLN A 469 -2.16 24.55 -0.30
C GLN A 469 -1.78 25.63 -1.33
N LEU A 470 -1.87 25.33 -2.63
CA LEU A 470 -1.55 26.28 -3.69
C LEU A 470 -2.75 27.18 -4.00
N GLY A 471 -2.55 28.50 -4.08
CA GLY A 471 -3.55 29.44 -4.59
C GLY A 471 -3.94 29.16 -6.05
N ASN A 472 -5.12 29.61 -6.48
CA ASN A 472 -5.63 29.50 -7.85
C ASN A 472 -5.35 30.74 -8.73
N GLU A 473 -4.73 31.78 -8.17
CA GLU A 473 -4.50 33.08 -8.81
C GLU A 473 -3.73 32.98 -10.14
N LEU A 474 -2.66 32.18 -10.20
CA LEU A 474 -1.85 31.98 -11.41
C LEU A 474 -2.64 31.27 -12.53
N GLU A 475 -3.57 30.38 -12.15
CA GLU A 475 -4.43 29.67 -13.10
C GLU A 475 -5.50 30.62 -13.65
N GLU A 476 -6.08 31.47 -12.79
CA GLU A 476 -7.05 32.48 -13.18
C GLU A 476 -6.43 33.53 -14.09
N ALA A 477 -5.24 34.05 -13.76
CA ALA A 477 -4.49 34.98 -14.61
C ALA A 477 -4.18 34.38 -16.00
N SER A 478 -3.81 33.09 -16.03
CA SER A 478 -3.57 32.37 -17.29
C SER A 478 -4.83 32.27 -18.15
N ARG A 479 -5.99 31.94 -17.55
CA ARG A 479 -7.27 31.85 -18.26
C ARG A 479 -7.79 33.22 -18.71
N MET A 480 -7.63 34.26 -17.89
CA MET A 480 -7.96 35.65 -18.26
C MET A 480 -7.10 36.16 -19.42
N SER A 481 -5.87 35.64 -19.55
CA SER A 481 -4.97 35.90 -20.69
C SER A 481 -5.31 35.08 -21.95
N GLY A 482 -6.44 34.35 -21.96
CA GLY A 482 -6.91 33.56 -23.10
C GLY A 482 -6.30 32.16 -23.24
N ALA A 483 -5.53 31.67 -22.25
CA ALA A 483 -4.99 30.32 -22.30
C ALA A 483 -6.07 29.26 -22.02
N GLY A 484 -6.12 28.22 -22.85
CA GLY A 484 -6.97 27.05 -22.63
C GLY A 484 -6.42 26.09 -21.57
N PHE A 485 -7.24 25.12 -21.15
CA PHE A 485 -6.92 24.17 -20.07
C PHE A 485 -5.54 23.54 -20.17
N TRP A 486 -5.18 22.96 -21.33
CA TRP A 486 -3.91 22.25 -21.49
C TRP A 486 -2.71 23.17 -21.38
N ARG A 487 -2.80 24.40 -21.90
CA ARG A 487 -1.74 25.39 -21.79
C ARG A 487 -1.57 25.86 -20.35
N THR A 488 -2.66 26.17 -19.65
CA THR A 488 -2.60 26.50 -18.22
C THR A 488 -2.04 25.34 -17.40
N TYR A 489 -2.44 24.10 -17.71
CA TYR A 489 -1.95 22.93 -17.00
C TYR A 489 -0.44 22.72 -17.19
N PHE A 490 0.05 22.64 -18.43
CA PHE A 490 1.46 22.35 -18.69
C PHE A 490 2.40 23.52 -18.42
N SER A 491 1.95 24.77 -18.57
CA SER A 491 2.81 25.95 -18.38
C SER A 491 2.78 26.51 -16.96
N VAL A 492 1.72 26.26 -16.19
CA VAL A 492 1.56 26.82 -14.82
C VAL A 492 1.48 25.70 -13.79
N VAL A 493 0.48 24.83 -13.91
CA VAL A 493 0.19 23.83 -12.87
C VAL A 493 1.27 22.76 -12.77
N PHE A 494 1.69 22.18 -13.89
CA PHE A 494 2.64 21.08 -13.92
C PHE A 494 4.01 21.48 -13.35
N PRO A 495 4.62 22.64 -13.71
CA PRO A 495 5.86 23.12 -13.08
C PRO A 495 5.72 23.36 -11.57
N LEU A 496 4.61 23.97 -11.13
CA LEU A 496 4.34 24.21 -9.70
C LEU A 496 4.17 22.90 -8.92
N MET A 497 3.58 21.89 -9.55
CA MET A 497 3.33 20.58 -8.96
C MET A 497 4.50 19.61 -9.14
N ALA A 498 5.53 19.96 -9.92
CA ALA A 498 6.58 19.04 -10.36
C ALA A 498 7.25 18.31 -9.18
N GLN A 499 7.58 19.01 -8.10
CA GLN A 499 8.19 18.41 -6.91
C GLN A 499 7.30 17.32 -6.29
N THR A 500 5.99 17.55 -6.22
CA THR A 500 5.04 16.57 -5.66
C THR A 500 4.76 15.44 -6.65
N MET A 501 4.76 15.74 -7.95
CA MET A 501 4.63 14.72 -8.99
C MET A 501 5.83 13.79 -9.01
N ILE A 502 7.06 14.29 -8.84
CA ILE A 502 8.26 13.44 -8.73
C ILE A 502 8.19 12.59 -7.46
N LEU A 503 7.75 13.15 -6.32
CA LEU A 503 7.52 12.37 -5.10
C LEU A 503 6.54 11.21 -5.35
N VAL A 504 5.40 11.48 -6.01
CA VAL A 504 4.43 10.45 -6.37
C VAL A 504 5.02 9.45 -7.36
N ALA A 505 5.79 9.90 -8.36
CA ALA A 505 6.46 9.04 -9.32
C ALA A 505 7.42 8.06 -8.64
N VAL A 506 8.24 8.56 -7.71
CA VAL A 506 9.15 7.74 -6.89
C VAL A 506 8.37 6.69 -6.11
N LEU A 507 7.35 7.06 -5.36
CA LEU A 507 6.53 6.10 -4.60
C LEU A 507 5.86 5.07 -5.51
N LYS A 508 5.41 5.49 -6.70
CA LYS A 508 4.77 4.61 -7.69
C LYS A 508 5.75 3.64 -8.32
N PHE A 509 6.95 4.09 -8.65
CA PHE A 509 8.04 3.21 -9.09
C PHE A 509 8.28 2.12 -8.05
N MET A 510 8.38 2.52 -6.78
CA MET A 510 8.74 1.61 -5.69
C MET A 510 7.64 0.58 -5.42
N PHE A 511 6.36 0.98 -5.41
CA PHE A 511 5.27 0.02 -5.28
C PHE A 511 5.18 -0.93 -6.47
N ALA A 512 5.33 -0.42 -7.70
CA ALA A 512 5.26 -1.22 -8.91
C ALA A 512 6.44 -2.21 -9.02
N ALA A 513 7.65 -1.81 -8.60
CA ALA A 513 8.86 -2.63 -8.67
C ALA A 513 8.79 -3.89 -7.79
N GLN A 514 8.00 -3.86 -6.72
CA GLN A 514 7.80 -4.97 -5.79
C GLN A 514 6.38 -5.55 -5.82
N GLN A 515 5.58 -5.16 -6.82
CA GLN A 515 4.20 -5.58 -6.97
C GLN A 515 4.16 -7.08 -7.26
N THR A 516 3.39 -7.83 -6.45
CA THR A 516 3.28 -9.29 -6.61
C THR A 516 1.82 -9.71 -6.69
N SER A 517 1.04 -9.38 -5.65
CA SER A 517 -0.33 -9.87 -5.46
C SER A 517 -1.31 -9.58 -6.61
N SER A 518 -1.23 -8.42 -7.28
CA SER A 518 -2.16 -8.08 -8.37
C SER A 518 -1.75 -8.57 -9.75
N ILE A 519 -0.47 -8.95 -9.93
CA ILE A 519 0.06 -9.38 -11.22
C ILE A 519 0.26 -10.90 -11.29
N ILE A 520 0.17 -11.59 -10.16
CA ILE A 520 0.46 -13.04 -10.03
C ILE A 520 -0.44 -13.95 -10.86
N LEU A 521 -1.68 -13.53 -11.15
CA LEU A 521 -2.62 -14.25 -12.02
C LEU A 521 -2.60 -13.75 -13.46
N LEU A 522 -1.92 -12.64 -13.72
CA LEU A 522 -1.91 -11.95 -15.01
C LEU A 522 -0.63 -12.20 -15.80
N ALA A 523 0.47 -12.46 -15.09
CA ALA A 523 1.78 -12.69 -15.68
C ALA A 523 1.90 -14.10 -16.25
N THR A 524 2.46 -14.19 -17.46
CA THR A 524 2.89 -15.41 -18.13
C THR A 524 4.38 -15.63 -17.91
N SER A 525 4.94 -16.74 -18.42
CA SER A 525 6.39 -17.00 -18.36
C SER A 525 7.24 -15.87 -18.95
N GLU A 526 6.76 -15.21 -20.01
CA GLU A 526 7.49 -14.14 -20.70
C GLU A 526 7.39 -12.78 -20.01
N THR A 527 6.36 -12.57 -19.19
CA THR A 527 6.08 -11.29 -18.51
C THR A 527 6.34 -11.33 -17.02
N ARG A 528 6.99 -12.38 -16.51
CA ARG A 528 7.40 -12.48 -15.11
C ARG A 528 8.28 -11.28 -14.73
N THR A 529 7.93 -10.63 -13.61
CA THR A 529 8.76 -9.62 -12.94
C THR A 529 9.74 -10.28 -11.98
N LEU A 530 10.76 -9.56 -11.53
CA LEU A 530 11.69 -10.06 -10.49
C LEU A 530 10.95 -10.58 -9.24
N SER A 531 9.89 -9.89 -8.79
CA SER A 531 9.14 -10.30 -7.59
C SER A 531 8.42 -11.63 -7.78
N LEU A 532 7.81 -11.85 -8.94
CA LEU A 532 7.17 -13.12 -9.27
C LEU A 532 8.20 -14.23 -9.50
N LEU A 533 9.32 -13.91 -10.15
CA LEU A 533 10.40 -14.87 -10.36
C LEU A 533 11.03 -15.33 -9.04
N ALA A 534 11.22 -14.43 -8.07
CA ALA A 534 11.69 -14.78 -6.73
C ALA A 534 10.75 -15.77 -6.04
N LEU A 535 9.43 -15.59 -6.18
CA LEU A 535 8.45 -16.55 -5.65
C LEU A 535 8.53 -17.92 -6.34
N ASP A 536 8.65 -17.94 -7.67
CA ASP A 536 8.79 -19.19 -8.43
C ASP A 536 10.05 -19.95 -8.03
N GLN A 537 11.17 -19.24 -7.84
CA GLN A 537 12.44 -19.81 -7.38
C GLN A 537 12.32 -20.43 -5.99
N VAL A 538 11.61 -19.79 -5.05
CA VAL A 538 11.33 -20.40 -3.73
C VAL A 538 10.46 -21.62 -3.84
N ALA A 539 9.39 -21.56 -4.64
CA ALA A 539 8.51 -22.70 -4.85
C ALA A 539 9.26 -23.90 -5.46
N ALA A 540 10.26 -23.63 -6.29
CA ALA A 540 11.16 -24.63 -6.86
C ALA A 540 12.33 -25.06 -5.94
N GLY A 541 12.44 -24.48 -4.74
CA GLY A 541 13.49 -24.81 -3.76
C GLY A 541 14.83 -24.08 -3.91
N TYR A 542 14.96 -23.17 -4.89
CA TYR A 542 16.18 -22.39 -5.16
C TYR A 542 16.22 -21.09 -4.34
N ARG A 543 16.30 -21.21 -3.00
CA ARG A 543 16.22 -20.06 -2.07
C ARG A 543 17.44 -19.12 -2.17
N GLU A 544 18.59 -19.65 -2.56
CA GLU A 544 19.85 -18.91 -2.74
C GLU A 544 19.73 -17.95 -3.94
N VAL A 545 19.26 -18.47 -5.08
CA VAL A 545 19.00 -17.65 -6.28
C VAL A 545 17.87 -16.67 -6.02
N ALA A 546 16.81 -17.09 -5.32
CA ALA A 546 15.73 -16.19 -4.91
C ALA A 546 16.22 -15.03 -4.05
N SER A 547 17.17 -15.27 -3.14
CA SER A 547 17.78 -14.21 -2.32
C SER A 547 18.51 -13.18 -3.19
N ILE A 548 19.20 -13.60 -4.24
CA ILE A 548 19.85 -12.70 -5.21
C ILE A 548 18.81 -11.88 -5.97
N THR A 549 17.74 -12.52 -6.47
CA THR A 549 16.63 -11.83 -7.14
C THR A 549 15.99 -10.77 -6.23
N VAL A 550 15.81 -11.09 -4.94
CA VAL A 550 15.29 -10.15 -3.93
C VAL A 550 16.27 -9.00 -3.66
N ILE A 551 17.59 -9.25 -3.67
CA ILE A 551 18.60 -8.18 -3.59
C ILE A 551 18.46 -7.23 -4.77
N PHE A 552 18.24 -7.71 -6.00
CA PHE A 552 18.04 -6.81 -7.14
C PHE A 552 16.81 -5.92 -6.96
N ILE A 553 15.68 -6.45 -6.46
CA ILE A 553 14.50 -5.64 -6.15
C ILE A 553 14.82 -4.59 -5.06
N MET A 554 15.54 -5.00 -4.02
CA MET A 554 15.95 -4.12 -2.92
C MET A 554 16.89 -3.00 -3.41
N LEU A 555 17.88 -3.31 -4.24
CA LEU A 555 18.80 -2.32 -4.81
C LEU A 555 18.07 -1.33 -5.72
N LEU A 556 17.11 -1.79 -6.52
CA LEU A 556 16.29 -0.90 -7.35
C LEU A 556 15.45 0.06 -6.51
N THR A 557 14.75 -0.45 -5.51
CA THR A 557 13.84 0.35 -4.67
C THR A 557 14.60 1.31 -3.75
N LEU A 558 15.64 0.84 -3.06
CA LEU A 558 16.50 1.69 -2.22
C LEU A 558 17.30 2.68 -3.05
N GLY A 559 17.82 2.28 -4.22
CA GLY A 559 18.56 3.16 -5.12
C GLY A 559 17.73 4.37 -5.54
N VAL A 560 16.49 4.15 -5.99
CA VAL A 560 15.58 5.24 -6.36
C VAL A 560 15.21 6.11 -5.15
N ALA A 561 15.02 5.53 -3.96
CA ALA A 561 14.75 6.29 -2.75
C ALA A 561 15.91 7.21 -2.34
N LEU A 562 17.15 6.71 -2.43
CA LEU A 562 18.36 7.49 -2.12
C LEU A 562 18.60 8.59 -3.15
N VAL A 563 18.37 8.30 -4.43
CA VAL A 563 18.43 9.31 -5.51
C VAL A 563 17.37 10.39 -5.30
N ALA A 564 16.13 10.02 -4.97
CA ALA A 564 15.09 11.00 -4.68
C ALA A 564 15.51 11.94 -3.52
N ARG A 565 16.11 11.37 -2.48
CA ARG A 565 16.62 12.14 -1.34
C ARG A 565 17.75 13.10 -1.73
N SER A 566 18.70 12.69 -2.57
CA SER A 566 19.81 13.55 -3.00
C SER A 566 19.34 14.74 -3.83
N PHE A 567 18.27 14.57 -4.63
CA PHE A 567 17.60 15.65 -5.35
C PHE A 567 16.79 16.61 -4.45
N GLY A 568 16.91 16.53 -3.12
CA GLY A 568 16.21 17.40 -2.20
C GLY A 568 14.69 17.17 -2.17
N LEU A 569 14.20 16.08 -2.78
CA LEU A 569 12.85 15.60 -2.54
C LEU A 569 12.85 15.04 -1.13
N LYS A 570 12.56 15.92 -0.18
CA LYS A 570 12.40 15.55 1.23
C LYS A 570 11.13 14.70 1.33
N VAL A 571 11.24 13.41 1.03
CA VAL A 571 10.21 12.41 1.29
C VAL A 571 9.94 12.45 2.80
N GLY A 572 8.86 13.13 3.19
CA GLY A 572 8.37 13.13 4.57
C GLY A 572 9.08 14.00 5.61
N ILE A 573 10.19 14.70 5.32
CA ILE A 573 10.92 15.47 6.34
C ILE A 573 10.98 16.95 5.97
N ARG A 574 10.03 17.77 6.45
CA ARG A 574 10.31 19.21 6.61
C ARG A 574 11.13 19.37 7.89
N ALA A 575 12.43 19.61 7.70
CA ALA A 575 13.26 20.22 8.71
C ALA A 575 12.92 21.71 8.70
N ASP A 576 12.13 22.14 9.68
CA ASP A 576 12.20 23.47 10.28
C ASP A 576 12.55 23.29 11.75
#